data_AF-A0A5J4NRC9-F1
#
_entry.id   AF-A0A5J4NRC9-F1
#
_cell.length_a   1.000
_cell.length_b   1.000
_cell.length_c   1.000
_cell.angle_alpha   90.00
_cell.angle_beta   90.00
_cell.angle_gamma   90.00
#
_symmetry.space_group_name_H-M   'P 1'
#
loop_
_entity.id
_entity.type
_entity.pdbx_description
1 polymer ?
#
loop_
_entity_poly.entity_id
_entity_poly.type
_entity_poly.pdbx_seq_one_letter_code
_entity_poly.pdbx_strand_id
1 'polypeptide(L)'
;MRPWMMYDLTNLQESNEFLNDHTIMLKGHLPRKVPDHFRVAVEATLREFFNALMSGKDVEQSWKKPIYKIIARMDQPVPEFFKNPNWMEQLADG
;
A
#
# COMPACT_ATOMS: atom_id res chain seq x y z
N MET A 1 17.23 22.06 0.51
CA MET A 1 15.86 22.62 0.63
C MET A 1 14.90 21.55 0.15
N ARG A 2 13.83 21.20 0.89
CA ARG A 2 12.99 20.05 0.48
C ARG A 2 12.03 20.47 -0.64
N PRO A 3 11.91 19.71 -1.76
CA PRO A 3 11.17 20.12 -2.96
C PRO A 3 9.68 20.44 -2.77
N TRP A 4 9.04 19.84 -1.76
CA TRP A 4 7.62 20.03 -1.46
C TRP A 4 7.26 21.42 -0.90
N MET A 5 8.26 22.25 -0.57
CA MET A 5 8.02 23.62 -0.13
C MET A 5 7.79 24.62 -1.29
N MET A 6 7.73 24.15 -2.54
CA MET A 6 7.51 25.02 -3.72
C MET A 6 6.08 25.02 -4.27
N TYR A 7 5.18 24.20 -3.74
CA TYR A 7 3.80 24.06 -4.24
C TYR A 7 2.78 24.36 -3.14
N ASP A 8 1.71 25.08 -3.48
CA ASP A 8 0.57 25.25 -2.59
C ASP A 8 -0.39 24.05 -2.74
N LEU A 9 -0.33 23.12 -1.78
CA LEU A 9 -1.15 21.91 -1.76
C LEU A 9 -2.65 22.17 -1.57
N THR A 10 -3.05 23.39 -1.22
CA THR A 10 -4.47 23.77 -1.13
C THR A 10 -5.08 24.11 -2.49
N ASN A 11 -4.24 24.38 -3.50
CA ASN A 11 -4.64 24.61 -4.87
C ASN A 11 -4.71 23.29 -5.64
N LEU A 12 -5.88 22.94 -6.18
CA LEU A 12 -6.11 21.68 -6.91
C LEU A 12 -5.25 21.55 -8.17
N GLN A 13 -4.92 22.65 -8.86
CA GLN A 13 -4.08 22.62 -10.05
C GLN A 13 -2.62 22.31 -9.66
N GLU A 14 -2.07 23.04 -8.69
CA GLU A 14 -0.69 22.83 -8.21
C GLU A 14 -0.53 21.50 -7.47
N SER A 15 -1.58 21.03 -6.79
CA SER A 15 -1.62 19.71 -6.18
C SER A 15 -1.56 18.59 -7.22
N ASN A 16 -2.28 18.74 -8.35
CA ASN A 16 -2.21 17.79 -9.46
C ASN A 16 -0.85 17.82 -10.17
N GLU A 17 -0.23 18.99 -10.33
CA GLU A 17 1.13 19.12 -10.87
C GLU A 17 2.17 18.50 -9.93
N PHE A 18 2.08 18.78 -8.63
CA PHE A 18 2.90 18.12 -7.61
C PHE A 18 2.75 16.60 -7.66
N LEU A 19 1.52 16.09 -7.73
CA LEU A 19 1.27 14.66 -7.84
C LEU A 19 1.83 14.06 -9.13
N ASN A 20 1.76 14.76 -10.26
CA ASN A 20 2.30 14.27 -11.53
C ASN A 20 3.83 14.27 -11.54
N ASP A 21 4.48 15.34 -11.11
CA ASP A 21 5.94 15.44 -10.97
C ASP A 21 6.47 14.41 -9.96
N HIS A 22 5.78 14.25 -8.83
CA HIS A 22 6.15 13.27 -7.81
C HIS A 22 5.81 11.85 -8.24
N THR A 23 4.75 11.62 -9.02
CA THR A 23 4.47 10.30 -9.62
C THR A 23 5.54 9.93 -10.65
N ILE A 24 6.07 10.88 -11.40
CA ILE A 24 7.21 10.66 -12.31
C ILE A 24 8.50 10.37 -11.51
N MET A 25 8.76 11.07 -10.40
CA MET A 25 9.88 10.80 -9.48
C MET A 25 9.76 9.46 -8.74
N LEU A 26 8.57 9.09 -8.27
CA LEU A 26 8.28 7.82 -7.60
C LEU A 26 8.34 6.64 -8.58
N LYS A 27 7.98 6.85 -9.85
CA LYS A 27 8.20 5.87 -10.92
C LYS A 27 9.69 5.66 -11.23
N GLY A 28 10.54 6.67 -11.00
CA GLY A 28 11.99 6.59 -11.24
C GLY A 28 12.82 5.95 -10.13
N HIS A 29 12.30 5.83 -8.90
CA HIS A 29 13.08 5.40 -7.72
C HIS A 29 12.48 4.25 -6.90
N LEU A 30 11.44 3.57 -7.39
CA LEU A 30 10.99 2.32 -6.78
C LEU A 30 11.48 1.13 -7.62
N PRO A 31 12.66 0.53 -7.32
CA PRO A 31 13.17 -0.62 -8.06
C PRO A 31 12.35 -1.90 -7.83
N ARG A 32 11.20 -1.83 -7.14
CA ARG A 32 10.39 -3.00 -6.81
C ARG A 32 8.96 -2.84 -7.28
N LYS A 33 8.63 -3.61 -8.32
CA LYS A 33 7.25 -3.94 -8.65
C LYS A 33 6.59 -4.48 -7.38
N VAL A 34 5.52 -3.84 -6.94
CA VAL A 34 4.66 -4.35 -5.86
C VAL A 34 4.23 -5.77 -6.25
N PRO A 35 4.45 -6.79 -5.40
CA PRO A 35 4.08 -8.17 -5.73
C PRO A 35 2.60 -8.28 -6.06
N ASP A 36 2.27 -9.06 -7.10
CA ASP A 36 0.87 -9.22 -7.54
C ASP A 36 -0.02 -9.82 -6.44
N HIS A 37 0.52 -10.73 -5.63
CA HIS A 37 -0.17 -11.27 -4.45
C HIS A 37 -0.58 -10.19 -3.45
N PHE A 38 0.26 -9.16 -3.25
CA PHE A 38 -0.07 -8.05 -2.37
C PHE A 38 -1.24 -7.23 -2.93
N ARG A 39 -1.25 -6.99 -4.25
CA ARG A 39 -2.37 -6.29 -4.91
C ARG A 39 -3.68 -7.05 -4.73
N VAL A 40 -3.68 -8.37 -4.95
CA VAL A 40 -4.85 -9.23 -4.76
C VAL A 40 -5.34 -9.19 -3.31
N ALA A 41 -4.42 -9.25 -2.34
CA ALA A 41 -4.76 -9.18 -0.92
C ALA A 41 -5.40 -7.83 -0.55
N VAL A 42 -4.86 -6.71 -1.05
CA VAL A 42 -5.41 -5.37 -0.83
C VAL A 42 -6.78 -5.22 -1.46
N GLU A 43 -6.94 -5.63 -2.72
CA GLU A 43 -8.22 -5.53 -3.44
C GLU A 43 -9.32 -6.35 -2.74
N ALA A 44 -9.01 -7.60 -2.37
CA ALA A 44 -9.93 -8.44 -1.63
C ALA A 44 -10.29 -7.80 -0.26
N THR A 45 -9.29 -7.29 0.47
CA THR A 45 -9.52 -6.62 1.76
C THR A 45 -10.49 -5.44 1.62
N LEU A 46 -10.23 -4.54 0.67
CA LEU A 46 -11.07 -3.37 0.44
C LEU A 46 -12.50 -3.76 0.06
N ARG A 47 -12.67 -4.80 -0.77
CA ARG A 47 -13.99 -5.32 -1.13
C ARG A 47 -14.77 -5.82 0.08
N GLU A 48 -14.13 -6.57 0.98
CA GLU A 48 -14.80 -7.09 2.17
C GLU A 48 -15.16 -5.98 3.17
N PHE A 49 -14.30 -4.98 3.34
CA PHE A 49 -14.61 -3.78 4.13
C PHE A 49 -15.78 -3.01 3.53
N PHE A 50 -15.78 -2.78 2.22
CA PHE A 50 -16.85 -2.09 1.52
C PHE A 50 -18.18 -2.83 1.67
N ASN A 51 -18.18 -4.16 1.48
CA ASN A 51 -19.36 -4.99 1.65
C ASN A 51 -19.92 -4.93 3.08
N ALA A 52 -19.05 -4.92 4.10
CA ALA A 52 -19.47 -4.81 5.49
C ALA A 52 -20.17 -3.47 5.77
N LEU A 53 -19.63 -2.36 5.24
CA LEU A 53 -20.23 -1.04 5.36
C LEU A 53 -21.56 -0.95 4.61
N MET A 54 -21.62 -1.41 3.36
CA MET A 54 -22.82 -1.36 2.54
C MET A 54 -23.97 -2.23 3.07
N SER A 55 -23.64 -3.31 3.79
CA SER A 55 -24.62 -4.18 4.43
C SER A 55 -24.93 -3.78 5.88
N GLY A 56 -24.34 -2.70 6.39
CA GLY A 56 -24.53 -2.21 7.76
C GLY A 56 -24.03 -3.16 8.85
N LYS A 57 -23.12 -4.08 8.51
CA LYS A 57 -22.55 -5.05 9.47
C LYS A 57 -21.45 -4.44 10.33
N ASP A 58 -20.94 -3.27 9.95
CA ASP A 58 -19.85 -2.57 10.63
C ASP A 58 -20.21 -2.07 12.04
N VAL A 59 -21.50 -2.03 12.37
CA VAL A 59 -22.00 -1.70 13.71
C VAL A 59 -21.78 -2.83 14.73
N GLU A 60 -21.61 -4.06 14.28
CA GLU A 60 -21.40 -5.21 15.16
C GLU A 60 -19.99 -5.18 15.74
N GLN A 61 -19.78 -5.34 17.04
CA GLN A 61 -18.42 -5.31 17.66
C GLN A 61 -17.38 -6.22 16.97
N SER A 62 -17.84 -7.32 16.34
CA SER A 62 -16.98 -8.35 15.75
C SER A 62 -16.84 -8.30 14.24
N TRP A 63 -17.38 -7.29 13.57
CA TRP A 63 -17.50 -7.20 12.11
C TRP A 63 -16.20 -7.35 11.32
N LYS A 64 -15.06 -6.98 11.92
CA LYS A 64 -13.73 -7.12 11.31
C LYS A 64 -13.17 -8.54 11.38
N LYS A 65 -13.63 -9.37 12.33
CA LYS A 65 -13.16 -10.77 12.47
C LYS A 65 -13.27 -11.58 11.18
N PRO A 66 -14.41 -11.61 10.47
CA PRO A 66 -14.49 -12.35 9.19
C PRO A 66 -13.54 -11.78 8.12
N ILE A 67 -13.31 -10.47 8.09
CA ILE A 67 -12.37 -9.83 7.16
C ILE A 67 -10.94 -10.29 7.45
N TYR A 68 -10.51 -10.28 8.72
CA TYR A 68 -9.19 -10.77 9.11
C TYR A 68 -8.98 -12.25 8.76
N LYS A 69 -10.03 -13.08 8.85
CA LYS A 69 -9.95 -14.48 8.41
C LYS A 69 -9.70 -14.62 6.91
N ILE A 70 -10.24 -13.72 6.10
CA ILE A 70 -10.00 -13.70 4.65
C ILE A 70 -8.56 -13.28 4.37
N ILE A 71 -8.09 -12.21 5.01
CA ILE A 71 -6.70 -11.71 4.88
C ILE A 71 -5.69 -12.78 5.27
N ALA A 72 -5.89 -13.44 6.42
CA ALA A 72 -4.99 -14.47 6.92
C ALA A 72 -4.85 -15.68 5.98
N ARG A 73 -5.86 -15.96 5.13
CA ARG A 73 -5.78 -17.03 4.12
C ARG A 73 -4.97 -16.64 2.88
N MET A 74 -4.78 -15.34 2.66
CA MET A 74 -3.98 -14.79 1.56
C MET A 74 -2.52 -14.58 1.97
N ASP A 75 -2.19 -14.78 3.24
CA ASP A 75 -0.84 -14.60 3.77
C ASP A 75 0.14 -15.53 3.07
N GLN A 76 1.30 -14.99 2.71
CA GLN A 76 2.36 -15.74 2.02
C GLN A 76 3.54 -15.91 2.97
N PRO A 77 4.28 -17.02 2.88
CA PRO A 77 5.46 -17.21 3.71
C PRO A 77 6.45 -16.08 3.47
N VAL A 78 7.01 -15.56 4.57
CA VAL A 78 8.05 -14.54 4.51
C VAL A 78 9.24 -15.13 3.72
N PRO A 79 9.65 -14.48 2.61
CA PRO A 79 10.77 -14.97 1.81
C PRO A 79 12.04 -15.17 2.64
N GLU A 80 12.80 -16.22 2.34
CA GLU A 80 13.95 -16.62 3.16
C GLU A 80 15.04 -15.55 3.26
N PHE A 81 15.21 -14.72 2.23
CA PHE A 81 16.21 -13.66 2.26
C PHE A 81 15.95 -12.64 3.38
N PHE A 82 14.70 -12.42 3.81
CA PHE A 82 14.39 -11.57 4.96
C PHE A 82 14.87 -12.14 6.29
N LYS A 83 15.16 -13.44 6.35
CA LYS A 83 15.69 -14.09 7.56
C LYS A 83 17.18 -13.78 7.76
N ASN A 84 17.88 -13.31 6.73
CA ASN A 84 19.28 -12.91 6.85
C ASN A 84 19.35 -11.54 7.55
N PRO A 85 20.07 -11.38 8.66
CA PRO A 85 20.21 -10.08 9.34
C PRO A 85 20.78 -8.97 8.44
N ASN A 86 21.52 -9.33 7.38
CA ASN A 86 22.10 -8.42 6.40
C ASN A 86 21.22 -8.25 5.14
N TRP A 87 19.95 -8.65 5.17
CA TRP A 87 19.06 -8.56 4.00
C TRP A 87 18.94 -7.15 3.41
N MET A 88 19.10 -6.11 4.23
CA MET A 88 19.06 -4.72 3.78
C MET A 88 20.27 -4.33 2.92
N GLU A 89 21.44 -4.94 3.12
CA GLU A 89 22.64 -4.68 2.31
C GLU A 89 22.43 -5.16 0.87
N GLN A 90 21.71 -6.27 0.68
CA GLN A 90 21.35 -6.81 -0.64
C GLN A 90 20.37 -5.92 -1.43
N LEU A 91 19.83 -4.88 -0.79
CA LEU A 91 18.88 -3.96 -1.41
C LEU A 91 19.50 -2.63 -1.84
N ALA A 92 20.73 -2.35 -1.43
CA ALA A 92 21.41 -1.08 -1.67
C ALA A 92 22.21 -1.04 -2.98
N ASP A 93 22.50 -2.20 -3.60
CA ASP A 93 23.35 -2.32 -4.79
C ASP A 93 22.56 -2.50 -6.10
N GLY A 94 21.43 -1.81 -6.27
CA GLY A 94 20.56 -1.91 -7.47
C GLY A 94 20.20 -0.57 -8.07
#